data_AF-A0A828T2G9-F1
#
_entry.id   AF-A0A828T2G9-F1
#
_cell.length_a   1.000
_cell.length_b   1.000
_cell.length_c   1.000
_cell.angle_alpha   90.00
_cell.angle_beta   90.00
_cell.angle_gamma   90.00
#
_symmetry.space_group_name_H-M   'P 1'
#
loop_
_entity.id
_entity.type
_entity.pdbx_description
1 polymer ?
#
loop_
_entity_poly.entity_id
_entity_poly.type
_entity_poly.pdbx_seq_one_letter_code
_entity_poly.pdbx_strand_id
1 'polypeptide(L)'
;MELFDKFSELLGDEPITLKEYCELLDAGFEEAKVGVIPPSIDQVVIGDVERTRMKDIRALFFVGANDVLLPGNAGTGGILSERDREKFKEKDISLSPGPKEKIYIQKFYLYTALTKPTELLSLSWSKVSGEGKSLRPAYLIQELRRLFPNLSVVDEENRKLSDREITRRGGIEKVAKGICSRRLGLDNEWKELYTWFQKDGRNKKEIESILNAGFLHKTDTRLAPELTKELYSDRNRVSVTRLEKFASCAYAHFLSYGLRLSDREEYGFEALDLGNIAHKSLETFSKKADAQKMKWQEIPEALRDEMIDESVEESVIDYGNTVLFSSARNEYMITRIKRLIRTSVWALTKQIEKGDFLPSGYEMQFGSGKIDRIDTCFDNDCVYVKVTDYKTGMKSFDITALYHGLQMQLPVYLNAALDVEQRKHPHKTIVPAGIFYYRIQDPIVSEEKTQDAVERSILKELKQDGLVNGDDMVISHLEKELSGNSLLFPIGRNKDGSLSKTSHALPEELFRLVLSFAKRKEESVKDRMYDGEVSASPYEMGETTGCDYCPYRDICGFDPRLEGCSYRRLERYSSDDAVKKMREALEENVSRDASENEQSGKGREG
;
A
#
# COMPACT_ATOMS: atom_id res chain seq x y z
N MET A 1 -39.40 4.04 -24.40
CA MET A 1 -40.09 5.15 -25.09
C MET A 1 -41.33 5.58 -24.30
N GLU A 2 -42.17 4.66 -23.83
CA GLU A 2 -43.39 5.00 -23.07
C GLU A 2 -43.21 5.90 -21.83
N LEU A 3 -42.06 5.88 -21.13
CA LEU A 3 -41.85 6.73 -19.95
C LEU A 3 -41.78 8.22 -20.31
N PHE A 4 -41.02 8.57 -21.36
CA PHE A 4 -40.89 9.96 -21.81
C PHE A 4 -42.20 10.47 -22.41
N ASP A 5 -42.93 9.61 -23.14
CA ASP A 5 -44.26 9.94 -23.67
C ASP A 5 -45.22 10.26 -22.52
N LYS A 6 -45.23 9.44 -21.45
CA LYS A 6 -46.04 9.71 -20.24
C LYS A 6 -45.63 10.99 -19.52
N PHE A 7 -44.35 11.32 -19.47
CA PHE A 7 -43.90 12.59 -18.88
C PHE A 7 -44.41 13.76 -19.70
N SER A 8 -44.32 13.69 -21.03
CA SER A 8 -44.85 14.70 -21.93
C SER A 8 -46.37 14.83 -21.85
N GLU A 9 -47.11 13.73 -21.62
CA GLU A 9 -48.57 13.76 -21.47
C GLU A 9 -49.03 14.32 -20.13
N LEU A 10 -48.35 13.97 -19.02
CA LEU A 10 -48.76 14.35 -17.67
C LEU A 10 -48.29 15.74 -17.26
N LEU A 11 -47.04 16.10 -17.59
CA LEU A 11 -46.44 17.37 -17.19
C LEU A 11 -46.56 18.41 -18.31
N GLY A 12 -46.62 17.99 -19.58
CA GLY A 12 -46.82 18.88 -20.72
C GLY A 12 -45.79 20.02 -20.75
N ASP A 13 -46.29 21.26 -20.68
CA ASP A 13 -45.50 22.50 -20.68
C ASP A 13 -45.14 23.00 -19.26
N GLU A 14 -45.38 22.21 -18.21
CA GLU A 14 -45.07 22.61 -16.84
C GLU A 14 -43.54 22.75 -16.64
N PRO A 15 -43.05 23.92 -16.21
CA PRO A 15 -41.63 24.14 -16.03
C PRO A 15 -41.16 23.42 -14.75
N ILE A 16 -40.31 22.42 -14.91
CA ILE A 16 -39.66 21.69 -13.82
C ILE A 16 -38.15 21.95 -13.80
N THR A 17 -37.53 21.83 -12.63
CA THR A 17 -36.08 21.92 -12.53
C THR A 17 -35.40 20.64 -13.05
N LEU A 18 -34.14 20.75 -13.49
CA LEU A 18 -33.36 19.56 -13.92
C LEU A 18 -33.25 18.51 -12.80
N LYS A 19 -33.21 18.96 -11.54
CA LYS A 19 -33.13 18.08 -10.38
C LYS A 19 -34.41 17.24 -10.25
N GLU A 20 -35.57 17.87 -10.28
CA GLU A 20 -36.87 17.17 -10.21
C GLU A 20 -37.06 16.24 -11.41
N TYR A 21 -36.62 16.66 -12.59
CA TYR A 21 -36.64 15.81 -13.79
C TYR A 21 -35.82 14.52 -13.61
N CYS A 22 -34.60 14.63 -13.05
CA CYS A 22 -33.79 13.45 -12.74
C CYS A 22 -34.46 12.54 -11.69
N GLU A 23 -35.03 13.12 -10.63
CA GLU A 23 -35.74 12.34 -9.59
C GLU A 23 -36.95 11.58 -10.16
N LEU A 24 -37.71 12.22 -11.06
CA LEU A 24 -38.81 11.59 -11.78
C LEU A 24 -38.32 10.46 -12.69
N LEU A 25 -37.23 10.69 -13.44
CA LEU A 25 -36.65 9.66 -14.29
C LEU A 25 -36.16 8.46 -13.48
N ASP A 26 -35.49 8.68 -12.36
CA ASP A 26 -35.02 7.62 -11.47
C ASP A 26 -36.21 6.79 -10.95
N ALA A 27 -37.28 7.45 -10.47
CA ALA A 27 -38.51 6.77 -10.05
C ALA A 27 -39.19 6.00 -11.19
N GLY A 28 -39.17 6.56 -12.40
CA GLY A 28 -39.72 5.91 -13.60
C GLY A 28 -38.93 4.67 -14.02
N PHE A 29 -37.59 4.71 -13.90
CA PHE A 29 -36.73 3.57 -14.17
C PHE A 29 -36.84 2.48 -13.10
N GLU A 30 -37.08 2.84 -11.83
CA GLU A 30 -37.27 1.88 -10.74
C GLU A 30 -38.55 1.03 -10.92
N GLU A 31 -39.61 1.62 -11.45
CA GLU A 31 -40.88 0.92 -11.73
C GLU A 31 -40.88 0.16 -13.07
N ALA A 32 -39.88 0.36 -13.92
CA ALA A 32 -39.82 -0.29 -15.22
C ALA A 32 -39.64 -1.81 -15.06
N LYS A 33 -40.65 -2.58 -15.48
CA LYS A 33 -40.63 -4.05 -15.44
C LYS A 33 -40.41 -4.62 -16.83
N VAL A 34 -39.48 -5.57 -16.94
CA VAL A 34 -39.33 -6.39 -18.15
C VAL A 34 -40.60 -7.20 -18.34
N GLY A 35 -41.09 -7.30 -19.57
CA GLY A 35 -42.25 -8.12 -19.92
C GLY A 35 -42.08 -9.58 -19.49
N VAL A 36 -43.19 -10.26 -19.21
CA VAL A 36 -43.19 -11.67 -18.81
C VAL A 36 -42.67 -12.52 -19.97
N ILE A 37 -41.64 -13.35 -19.72
CA ILE A 37 -41.12 -14.30 -20.70
C ILE A 37 -42.24 -15.32 -21.02
N PRO A 38 -42.64 -15.49 -22.30
CA PRO A 38 -43.70 -16.42 -22.66
C PRO A 38 -43.38 -17.85 -22.18
N PRO A 39 -44.37 -18.57 -21.62
CA PRO A 39 -44.17 -19.94 -21.15
C PRO A 39 -43.87 -20.90 -22.31
N SER A 40 -43.05 -21.92 -22.05
CA SER A 40 -42.73 -23.00 -23.00
C SER A 40 -43.47 -24.30 -22.68
N ILE A 41 -43.37 -25.31 -23.58
CA ILE A 41 -44.09 -26.59 -23.46
C ILE A 41 -43.58 -27.44 -22.28
N ASP A 42 -42.28 -27.43 -21.99
CA ASP A 42 -41.66 -28.21 -20.91
C ASP A 42 -40.83 -27.28 -20.01
N GLN A 43 -41.37 -26.94 -18.84
CA GLN A 43 -40.79 -25.96 -17.95
C GLN A 43 -41.11 -26.22 -16.48
N VAL A 44 -40.19 -25.80 -15.61
CA VAL A 44 -40.42 -25.69 -14.17
C VAL A 44 -41.03 -24.33 -13.88
N VAL A 45 -42.21 -24.32 -13.26
CA VAL A 45 -42.90 -23.08 -12.87
C VAL A 45 -42.40 -22.63 -11.50
N ILE A 46 -41.70 -21.49 -11.48
CA ILE A 46 -41.23 -20.83 -10.25
C ILE A 46 -42.09 -19.59 -10.02
N GLY A 47 -42.68 -19.47 -8.84
CA GLY A 47 -43.48 -18.29 -8.50
C GLY A 47 -43.83 -18.24 -7.01
N ASP A 48 -44.47 -17.15 -6.60
CA ASP A 48 -44.85 -16.93 -5.21
C ASP A 48 -46.18 -17.62 -4.84
N VAL A 49 -46.39 -17.83 -3.54
CA VAL A 49 -47.53 -18.56 -2.99
C VAL A 49 -48.87 -17.81 -3.16
N GLU A 50 -48.84 -16.48 -3.30
CA GLU A 50 -50.04 -15.64 -3.31
C GLU A 50 -50.62 -15.49 -4.72
N ARG A 51 -49.76 -15.30 -5.73
CA ARG A 51 -50.15 -14.98 -7.11
C ARG A 51 -50.10 -16.19 -8.04
N THR A 52 -49.25 -17.17 -7.76
CA THR A 52 -49.08 -18.30 -8.68
C THR A 52 -50.28 -19.23 -8.64
N ARG A 53 -50.93 -19.40 -9.79
CA ARG A 53 -52.07 -20.32 -9.94
C ARG A 53 -51.57 -21.62 -10.57
N MET A 54 -51.30 -22.59 -9.72
CA MET A 54 -50.92 -23.95 -10.11
C MET A 54 -52.16 -24.85 -10.21
N LYS A 55 -52.25 -25.64 -11.28
CA LYS A 55 -53.28 -26.66 -11.52
C LYS A 55 -52.60 -27.99 -11.89
N ASP A 56 -53.08 -29.10 -11.35
CA ASP A 56 -52.65 -30.46 -11.68
C ASP A 56 -51.12 -30.70 -11.58
N ILE A 57 -50.48 -30.19 -10.53
CA ILE A 57 -49.03 -30.37 -10.32
C ILE A 57 -48.73 -31.74 -9.68
N ARG A 58 -47.71 -32.42 -10.20
CA ARG A 58 -47.26 -33.70 -9.62
C ARG A 58 -46.37 -33.50 -8.40
N ALA A 59 -45.42 -32.57 -8.50
CA ALA A 59 -44.46 -32.27 -7.44
C ALA A 59 -44.45 -30.77 -7.12
N LEU A 60 -44.34 -30.44 -5.83
CA LEU A 60 -44.14 -29.08 -5.34
C LEU A 60 -42.88 -28.99 -4.48
N PHE A 61 -41.98 -28.10 -4.86
CA PHE A 61 -40.81 -27.73 -4.07
C PHE A 61 -41.06 -26.36 -3.44
N PHE A 62 -41.36 -26.37 -2.15
CA PHE A 62 -41.58 -25.18 -1.36
C PHE A 62 -40.23 -24.74 -0.76
N VAL A 63 -39.69 -23.62 -1.26
CA VAL A 63 -38.37 -23.10 -0.87
C VAL A 63 -38.50 -21.90 0.06
N GLY A 64 -37.58 -21.79 1.02
CA GLY A 64 -37.55 -20.62 1.92
C GLY A 64 -38.59 -20.68 3.02
N ALA A 65 -38.88 -21.88 3.55
CA ALA A 65 -39.76 -22.09 4.68
C ALA A 65 -39.12 -21.62 6.01
N ASN A 66 -38.75 -20.34 6.07
CA ASN A 66 -38.11 -19.67 7.20
C ASN A 66 -39.12 -18.80 7.97
N ASP A 67 -38.92 -18.62 9.27
CA ASP A 67 -39.84 -17.86 10.15
C ASP A 67 -40.00 -16.38 9.72
N VAL A 68 -38.93 -15.76 9.22
CA VAL A 68 -38.94 -14.38 8.69
C VAL A 68 -39.82 -14.23 7.44
N LEU A 69 -40.01 -15.32 6.69
CA LEU A 69 -40.75 -15.31 5.42
C LEU A 69 -42.18 -15.87 5.56
N LEU A 70 -42.47 -16.64 6.63
CA LEU A 70 -43.74 -17.34 6.82
C LEU A 70 -44.20 -17.36 8.29
N PRO A 71 -45.27 -16.60 8.63
CA PRO A 71 -45.90 -15.57 7.81
C PRO A 71 -44.94 -14.40 7.60
N GLY A 72 -44.85 -13.88 6.37
CA GLY A 72 -43.99 -12.73 6.11
C GLY A 72 -44.42 -11.53 6.96
N ASN A 73 -43.52 -10.58 7.20
CA ASN A 73 -43.88 -9.33 7.87
C ASN A 73 -45.08 -8.70 7.15
N ALA A 74 -46.24 -8.67 7.82
CA ALA A 74 -47.44 -8.02 7.32
C ALA A 74 -47.18 -6.51 7.36
N GLY A 75 -46.59 -6.00 6.27
CA GLY A 75 -45.91 -4.72 6.22
C GLY A 75 -46.63 -3.57 6.92
N THR A 76 -45.88 -2.75 7.64
CA THR A 76 -46.29 -1.47 8.23
C THR A 76 -46.37 -0.37 7.16
N GLY A 77 -47.03 -0.67 6.03
CA GLY A 77 -47.10 0.22 4.87
C GLY A 77 -48.54 0.63 4.57
N GLY A 78 -48.77 1.93 4.50
CA GLY A 78 -50.05 2.52 4.09
C GLY A 78 -50.37 3.80 4.85
N ILE A 79 -51.21 4.65 4.25
CA ILE A 79 -51.69 5.90 4.85
C ILE A 79 -52.62 5.63 6.05
N LEU A 80 -53.34 4.51 6.02
CA LEU A 80 -54.34 4.15 7.03
C LEU A 80 -53.81 3.12 8.02
N SER A 81 -53.87 3.45 9.31
CA SER A 81 -53.53 2.53 10.39
C SER A 81 -54.63 1.48 10.60
N GLU A 82 -54.31 0.41 11.35
CA GLU A 82 -55.31 -0.61 11.70
C GLU A 82 -56.49 -0.03 12.49
N ARG A 83 -56.21 0.97 13.35
CA ARG A 83 -57.25 1.67 14.11
C ARG A 83 -58.19 2.48 13.21
N ASP A 84 -57.66 3.07 12.14
CA ASP A 84 -58.49 3.80 11.18
C ASP A 84 -59.40 2.84 10.42
N ARG A 85 -58.85 1.68 10.01
CA ARG A 85 -59.61 0.62 9.32
C ARG A 85 -60.73 0.05 10.19
N GLU A 86 -60.49 -0.17 11.48
CA GLU A 86 -61.52 -0.61 12.44
C GLU A 86 -62.67 0.42 12.51
N LYS A 87 -62.36 1.71 12.61
CA LYS A 87 -63.39 2.78 12.60
C LYS A 87 -64.20 2.85 11.30
N PHE A 88 -63.57 2.58 10.15
CA PHE A 88 -64.29 2.52 8.88
C PHE A 88 -65.21 1.28 8.81
N LYS A 89 -64.76 0.15 9.34
CA LYS A 89 -65.56 -1.09 9.43
C LYS A 89 -66.79 -0.91 10.33
N GLU A 90 -66.67 -0.17 11.42
CA GLU A 90 -67.82 0.20 12.28
C GLU A 90 -68.87 1.05 11.56
N LYS A 91 -68.47 1.78 10.52
CA LYS A 91 -69.34 2.56 9.65
C LYS A 91 -69.78 1.79 8.39
N ASP A 92 -69.58 0.48 8.37
CA ASP A 92 -69.91 -0.42 7.26
C ASP A 92 -69.19 -0.10 5.94
N ILE A 93 -68.03 0.57 6.03
CA ILE A 93 -67.16 0.87 4.88
C ILE A 93 -66.11 -0.23 4.76
N SER A 94 -66.24 -1.05 3.71
CA SER A 94 -65.31 -2.14 3.42
C SER A 94 -64.02 -1.63 2.77
N LEU A 95 -62.89 -1.85 3.42
CA LEU A 95 -61.54 -1.52 2.93
C LEU A 95 -60.76 -2.80 2.58
N SER A 96 -59.59 -2.63 1.96
CA SER A 96 -58.65 -3.74 1.72
C SER A 96 -58.25 -4.44 3.03
N PRO A 97 -57.93 -5.75 3.00
CA PRO A 97 -57.59 -6.51 4.21
C PRO A 97 -56.45 -5.89 5.03
N GLY A 98 -56.64 -5.83 6.35
CA GLY A 98 -55.63 -5.37 7.31
C GLY A 98 -54.52 -6.41 7.56
N PRO A 99 -53.46 -6.10 8.34
CA PRO A 99 -52.37 -7.01 8.63
C PRO A 99 -52.83 -8.33 9.27
N LYS A 100 -53.83 -8.28 10.18
CA LYS A 100 -54.39 -9.49 10.80
C LYS A 100 -55.09 -10.39 9.78
N GLU A 101 -55.95 -9.81 8.94
CA GLU A 101 -56.67 -10.54 7.88
C GLU A 101 -55.70 -11.10 6.83
N LYS A 102 -54.66 -10.35 6.47
CA LYS A 102 -53.59 -10.82 5.55
C LYS A 102 -52.87 -12.06 6.07
N ILE A 103 -52.59 -12.16 7.37
CA ILE A 103 -51.98 -13.36 7.96
C ILE A 103 -52.89 -14.59 7.78
N TYR A 104 -54.19 -14.44 7.99
CA TYR A 104 -55.14 -15.54 7.76
C TYR A 104 -55.23 -15.93 6.28
N ILE A 105 -55.24 -14.94 5.38
CA ILE A 105 -55.21 -15.16 3.93
C ILE A 105 -53.93 -15.92 3.53
N GLN A 106 -52.77 -15.53 4.06
CA GLN A 106 -51.52 -16.24 3.81
C GLN A 106 -51.55 -17.68 4.30
N LYS A 107 -52.11 -17.95 5.48
CA LYS A 107 -52.31 -19.32 5.97
C LYS A 107 -53.20 -20.14 5.03
N PHE A 108 -54.25 -19.53 4.49
CA PHE A 108 -55.13 -20.18 3.52
C PHE A 108 -54.41 -20.48 2.19
N TYR A 109 -53.60 -19.54 1.68
CA TYR A 109 -52.80 -19.78 0.48
C TYR A 109 -51.75 -20.86 0.69
N LEU A 110 -51.10 -20.88 1.85
CA LEU A 110 -50.15 -21.92 2.23
C LEU A 110 -50.83 -23.30 2.25
N TYR A 111 -51.97 -23.43 2.94
CA TYR A 111 -52.77 -24.66 2.92
C TYR A 111 -53.12 -25.10 1.49
N THR A 112 -53.60 -24.17 0.67
CA THR A 112 -53.99 -24.43 -0.72
C THR A 112 -52.78 -24.83 -1.58
N ALA A 113 -51.60 -24.27 -1.34
CA ALA A 113 -50.38 -24.64 -2.05
C ALA A 113 -49.91 -26.04 -1.66
N LEU A 114 -49.85 -26.34 -0.36
CA LEU A 114 -49.33 -27.62 0.17
C LEU A 114 -50.22 -28.82 -0.16
N THR A 115 -51.50 -28.61 -0.42
CA THR A 115 -52.48 -29.69 -0.72
C THR A 115 -52.69 -29.95 -2.21
N LYS A 116 -52.06 -29.18 -3.09
CA LYS A 116 -52.13 -29.36 -4.55
C LYS A 116 -51.29 -30.49 -5.17
N PRO A 117 -50.08 -30.83 -4.68
CA PRO A 117 -49.26 -31.84 -5.34
C PRO A 117 -49.86 -33.25 -5.19
N THR A 118 -49.83 -34.02 -6.28
CA THR A 118 -50.37 -35.39 -6.29
C THR A 118 -49.35 -36.47 -5.94
N GLU A 119 -48.05 -36.21 -6.11
CA GLU A 119 -46.98 -37.21 -5.93
C GLU A 119 -45.95 -36.81 -4.87
N LEU A 120 -45.45 -35.55 -4.90
CA LEU A 120 -44.34 -35.12 -4.03
C LEU A 120 -44.54 -33.71 -3.48
N LEU A 121 -44.35 -33.56 -2.17
CA LEU A 121 -44.25 -32.26 -1.50
C LEU A 121 -42.90 -32.19 -0.76
N SER A 122 -42.04 -31.27 -1.17
CA SER A 122 -40.74 -31.02 -0.53
C SER A 122 -40.71 -29.62 0.07
N LEU A 123 -40.42 -29.50 1.37
CA LEU A 123 -40.23 -28.21 2.04
C LEU A 123 -38.76 -28.03 2.42
N SER A 124 -38.16 -26.91 2.01
CA SER A 124 -36.78 -26.56 2.35
C SER A 124 -36.69 -25.18 2.99
N TRP A 125 -35.73 -25.01 3.89
CA TRP A 125 -35.41 -23.75 4.54
C TRP A 125 -33.89 -23.59 4.62
N SER A 126 -33.43 -22.35 4.66
CA SER A 126 -32.00 -22.09 4.87
C SER A 126 -31.68 -22.00 6.36
N LYS A 127 -30.49 -22.46 6.76
CA LYS A 127 -29.94 -22.24 8.11
C LYS A 127 -29.25 -20.88 8.25
N VAL A 128 -28.88 -20.26 7.13
CA VAL A 128 -28.11 -19.02 7.07
C VAL A 128 -28.61 -18.09 5.95
N SER A 129 -28.62 -16.79 6.20
CA SER A 129 -28.91 -15.77 5.18
C SER A 129 -27.72 -15.59 4.23
N GLY A 130 -27.90 -14.83 3.15
CA GLY A 130 -26.80 -14.44 2.25
C GLY A 130 -25.68 -13.65 2.93
N GLU A 131 -25.95 -13.05 4.09
CA GLU A 131 -24.98 -12.34 4.94
C GLU A 131 -24.35 -13.25 6.02
N GLY A 132 -24.73 -14.54 6.07
CA GLY A 132 -24.25 -15.49 7.08
C GLY A 132 -24.97 -15.44 8.43
N LYS A 133 -26.10 -14.73 8.56
CA LYS A 133 -26.90 -14.71 9.80
C LYS A 133 -27.72 -15.98 9.94
N SER A 134 -27.83 -16.52 11.17
CA SER A 134 -28.63 -17.72 11.43
C SER A 134 -30.13 -17.47 11.14
N LEU A 135 -30.75 -18.38 10.40
CA LEU A 135 -32.17 -18.37 10.09
C LEU A 135 -32.87 -19.58 10.71
N ARG A 136 -34.11 -19.39 11.15
CA ARG A 136 -34.91 -20.45 11.77
C ARG A 136 -35.97 -20.98 10.78
N PRO A 137 -36.37 -22.25 10.92
CA PRO A 137 -37.49 -22.78 10.15
C PRO A 137 -38.80 -22.11 10.55
N ALA A 138 -39.72 -21.99 9.60
CA ALA A 138 -41.06 -21.49 9.83
C ALA A 138 -41.86 -22.39 10.80
N TYR A 139 -42.89 -21.82 11.43
CA TYR A 139 -43.76 -22.53 12.37
C TYR A 139 -44.35 -23.83 11.78
N LEU A 140 -44.66 -23.82 10.47
CA LEU A 140 -45.22 -24.95 9.73
C LEU A 140 -44.37 -26.22 9.85
N ILE A 141 -43.03 -26.09 9.88
CA ILE A 141 -42.13 -27.24 9.95
C ILE A 141 -42.36 -28.03 11.24
N GLN A 142 -42.62 -27.35 12.36
CA GLN A 142 -42.93 -28.01 13.62
C GLN A 142 -44.31 -28.66 13.59
N GLU A 143 -45.31 -28.00 12.99
CA GLU A 143 -46.65 -28.57 12.81
C GLU A 143 -46.64 -29.84 11.96
N LEU A 144 -45.91 -29.83 10.84
CA LEU A 144 -45.75 -30.99 9.96
C LEU A 144 -45.05 -32.15 10.68
N ARG A 145 -44.01 -31.89 11.47
CA ARG A 145 -43.36 -32.93 12.28
C ARG A 145 -44.28 -33.53 13.34
N ARG A 146 -45.22 -32.74 13.86
CA ARG A 146 -46.25 -33.25 14.79
C ARG A 146 -47.28 -34.12 14.07
N LEU A 147 -47.70 -33.72 12.87
CA LEU A 147 -48.66 -34.47 12.04
C LEU A 147 -48.06 -35.76 11.45
N PHE A 148 -46.77 -35.73 11.12
CA PHE A 148 -46.02 -36.85 10.53
C PHE A 148 -44.79 -37.16 11.38
N PRO A 149 -44.92 -37.93 12.48
CA PRO A 149 -43.81 -38.19 13.41
C PRO A 149 -42.61 -38.90 12.80
N ASN A 150 -42.83 -39.67 11.74
CA ASN A 150 -41.78 -40.39 11.01
C ASN A 150 -41.05 -39.51 9.98
N LEU A 151 -41.42 -38.24 9.83
CA LEU A 151 -40.79 -37.33 8.88
C LEU A 151 -39.42 -36.87 9.41
N SER A 152 -38.36 -37.36 8.77
CA SER A 152 -36.98 -36.96 9.07
C SER A 152 -36.56 -35.72 8.29
N VAL A 153 -35.92 -34.77 8.97
CA VAL A 153 -35.27 -33.64 8.30
C VAL A 153 -33.94 -34.12 7.72
N VAL A 154 -33.77 -33.93 6.41
CA VAL A 154 -32.53 -34.24 5.70
C VAL A 154 -31.73 -32.97 5.50
N ASP A 155 -30.45 -33.02 5.83
CA ASP A 155 -29.51 -31.95 5.53
C ASP A 155 -28.97 -32.12 4.10
N GLU A 156 -29.31 -31.19 3.22
CA GLU A 156 -28.89 -31.24 1.82
C GLU A 156 -27.35 -31.15 1.66
N GLU A 157 -26.62 -30.66 2.66
CA GLU A 157 -25.14 -30.68 2.63
C GLU A 157 -24.57 -32.09 2.83
N ASN A 158 -25.29 -32.97 3.53
CA ASN A 158 -24.82 -34.32 3.89
C ASN A 158 -25.17 -35.39 2.86
N ARG A 159 -25.93 -35.08 1.81
CA ARG A 159 -26.24 -36.03 0.73
C ARG A 159 -24.99 -36.47 -0.02
N LYS A 160 -24.85 -37.77 -0.26
CA LYS A 160 -23.75 -38.35 -1.03
C LYS A 160 -23.76 -37.91 -2.48
N LEU A 161 -22.64 -38.02 -3.18
CA LEU A 161 -22.58 -37.71 -4.62
C LEU A 161 -23.40 -38.69 -5.44
N SER A 162 -23.49 -39.96 -5.02
CA SER A 162 -24.33 -40.99 -5.66
C SER A 162 -25.81 -40.65 -5.72
N ASP A 163 -26.27 -39.82 -4.78
CA ASP A 163 -27.69 -39.50 -4.58
C ASP A 163 -28.05 -38.15 -5.23
N ARG A 164 -27.11 -37.56 -5.99
CA ARG A 164 -27.26 -36.24 -6.60
C ARG A 164 -27.02 -36.30 -8.10
N GLU A 165 -27.88 -35.62 -8.84
CA GLU A 165 -27.60 -35.28 -10.22
C GLU A 165 -26.59 -34.14 -10.28
N ILE A 166 -25.44 -34.39 -10.92
CA ILE A 166 -24.34 -33.44 -10.98
C ILE A 166 -24.06 -33.10 -12.43
N THR A 167 -24.19 -31.83 -12.77
CA THR A 167 -23.72 -31.34 -14.06
C THR A 167 -22.20 -31.40 -14.10
N ARG A 168 -21.64 -31.50 -15.30
CA ARG A 168 -20.18 -31.48 -15.52
C ARG A 168 -19.51 -30.29 -14.82
N ARG A 169 -20.10 -29.09 -14.87
CA ARG A 169 -19.60 -27.89 -14.17
C ARG A 169 -19.64 -28.07 -12.64
N GLY A 170 -20.74 -28.58 -12.09
CA GLY A 170 -20.83 -28.90 -10.67
C GLY A 170 -19.81 -29.96 -10.23
N GLY A 171 -19.50 -30.92 -11.11
CA GLY A 171 -18.44 -31.91 -10.89
C GLY A 171 -17.06 -31.28 -10.76
N ILE A 172 -16.71 -30.32 -11.62
CA ILE A 172 -15.44 -29.57 -11.54
C ILE A 172 -15.32 -28.82 -10.21
N GLU A 173 -16.39 -28.14 -9.78
CA GLU A 173 -16.41 -27.45 -8.48
C GLU A 173 -16.21 -28.41 -7.30
N LYS A 174 -16.77 -29.63 -7.38
CA LYS A 174 -16.56 -30.68 -6.37
C LYS A 174 -15.12 -31.20 -6.38
N VAL A 175 -14.50 -31.35 -7.55
CA VAL A 175 -13.08 -31.70 -7.66
C VAL A 175 -12.22 -30.65 -6.94
N ALA A 176 -12.45 -29.37 -7.22
CA ALA A 176 -11.75 -28.27 -6.55
C ALA A 176 -11.95 -28.26 -5.02
N LYS A 177 -13.20 -28.42 -4.55
CA LYS A 177 -13.51 -28.49 -3.11
C LYS A 177 -12.76 -29.61 -2.41
N GLY A 178 -12.70 -30.81 -3.01
CA GLY A 178 -11.97 -31.93 -2.43
C GLY A 178 -10.46 -31.69 -2.36
N ILE A 179 -9.87 -31.02 -3.35
CA ILE A 179 -8.44 -30.63 -3.32
C ILE A 179 -8.16 -29.64 -2.19
N CYS A 180 -9.06 -28.69 -1.93
CA CYS A 180 -8.97 -27.76 -0.80
C CYS A 180 -9.07 -28.49 0.55
N SER A 181 -9.97 -29.47 0.67
CA SER A 181 -10.17 -30.23 1.92
C SER A 181 -9.30 -31.47 2.05
N ARG A 182 -8.33 -31.70 1.14
CA ARG A 182 -7.54 -32.95 1.05
C ARG A 182 -6.85 -33.36 2.35
N ARG A 183 -6.54 -32.41 3.24
CA ARG A 183 -5.93 -32.65 4.55
C ARG A 183 -6.83 -33.49 5.48
N LEU A 184 -8.15 -33.48 5.24
CA LEU A 184 -9.13 -34.29 5.96
C LEU A 184 -9.28 -35.70 5.36
N GLY A 185 -8.56 -36.01 4.29
CA GLY A 185 -8.72 -37.21 3.48
C GLY A 185 -9.68 -36.99 2.30
N LEU A 186 -9.54 -37.85 1.28
CA LEU A 186 -10.39 -37.86 0.09
C LEU A 186 -11.22 -39.14 0.10
N ASP A 187 -12.53 -38.99 0.00
CA ASP A 187 -13.46 -40.11 -0.08
C ASP A 187 -13.35 -40.85 -1.43
N ASN A 188 -13.96 -42.03 -1.50
CA ASN A 188 -13.92 -42.84 -2.72
C ASN A 188 -14.76 -42.23 -3.85
N GLU A 189 -15.86 -41.55 -3.52
CA GLU A 189 -16.74 -40.88 -4.48
C GLU A 189 -16.00 -39.76 -5.24
N TRP A 190 -15.18 -38.96 -4.53
CA TRP A 190 -14.33 -37.95 -5.14
C TRP A 190 -13.26 -38.57 -6.05
N LYS A 191 -12.63 -39.67 -5.61
CA LYS A 191 -11.60 -40.37 -6.42
C LYS A 191 -12.19 -40.91 -7.72
N GLU A 192 -13.41 -41.44 -7.66
CA GLU A 192 -14.13 -41.91 -8.84
C GLU A 192 -14.48 -40.75 -9.78
N LEU A 193 -15.03 -39.65 -9.24
CA LEU A 193 -15.32 -38.44 -10.02
C LEU A 193 -14.07 -37.90 -10.72
N TYR A 194 -12.96 -37.80 -10.00
CA TYR A 194 -11.67 -37.38 -10.56
C TYR A 194 -11.17 -38.34 -11.65
N THR A 195 -11.25 -39.65 -11.41
CA THR A 195 -10.85 -40.68 -12.39
C THR A 195 -11.71 -40.60 -13.65
N TRP A 196 -13.01 -40.32 -13.51
CA TRP A 196 -13.91 -40.11 -14.63
C TRP A 196 -13.52 -38.90 -15.46
N PHE A 197 -13.23 -37.75 -14.83
CA PHE A 197 -12.76 -36.55 -15.53
C PHE A 197 -11.43 -36.78 -16.28
N GLN A 198 -10.51 -37.55 -15.69
CA GLN A 198 -9.25 -37.93 -16.35
C GLN A 198 -9.47 -38.83 -17.57
N LYS A 199 -10.44 -39.76 -17.52
CA LYS A 199 -10.77 -40.65 -18.64
C LYS A 199 -11.55 -39.95 -19.77
N ASP A 200 -12.48 -39.06 -19.43
CA ASP A 200 -13.31 -38.34 -20.40
C ASP A 200 -12.49 -37.31 -21.22
N GLY A 201 -11.48 -36.70 -20.61
CA GLY A 201 -10.47 -35.88 -21.30
C GLY A 201 -10.94 -34.51 -21.81
N ARG A 202 -12.26 -34.23 -21.89
CA ARG A 202 -12.76 -32.95 -22.45
C ARG A 202 -12.42 -31.74 -21.59
N ASN A 203 -12.27 -31.92 -20.27
CA ASN A 203 -11.93 -30.85 -19.31
C ASN A 203 -10.53 -31.02 -18.69
N LYS A 204 -9.63 -31.75 -19.37
CA LYS A 204 -8.30 -32.08 -18.83
C LYS A 204 -7.52 -30.85 -18.38
N LYS A 205 -7.49 -29.79 -19.19
CA LYS A 205 -6.79 -28.53 -18.87
C LYS A 205 -7.33 -27.84 -17.61
N GLU A 206 -8.64 -27.85 -17.41
CA GLU A 206 -9.28 -27.23 -16.25
C GLU A 206 -8.94 -28.00 -14.97
N ILE A 207 -9.01 -29.33 -15.02
CA ILE A 207 -8.65 -30.20 -13.89
C ILE A 207 -7.16 -30.08 -13.56
N GLU A 208 -6.29 -30.04 -14.57
CA GLU A 208 -4.85 -29.78 -14.39
C GLU A 208 -4.61 -28.41 -13.75
N SER A 209 -5.31 -27.37 -14.18
CA SER A 209 -5.20 -26.03 -13.58
C SER A 209 -5.62 -26.02 -12.11
N ILE A 210 -6.69 -26.75 -11.75
CA ILE A 210 -7.15 -26.86 -10.35
C ILE A 210 -6.13 -27.62 -9.50
N LEU A 211 -5.54 -28.69 -10.03
CA LEU A 211 -4.46 -29.42 -9.35
C LEU A 211 -3.25 -28.52 -9.13
N ASN A 212 -2.79 -27.84 -10.17
CA ASN A 212 -1.65 -26.91 -10.08
C ASN A 212 -1.91 -25.80 -9.05
N ALA A 213 -3.13 -25.26 -8.99
CA ALA A 213 -3.52 -24.29 -7.98
C ALA A 213 -3.54 -24.89 -6.56
N GLY A 214 -4.02 -26.13 -6.40
CA GLY A 214 -4.09 -26.81 -5.12
C GLY A 214 -2.74 -27.19 -4.52
N PHE A 215 -1.72 -27.37 -5.36
CA PHE A 215 -0.33 -27.70 -5.00
C PHE A 215 0.64 -26.56 -5.34
N LEU A 216 0.13 -25.33 -5.40
CA LEU A 216 0.94 -24.16 -5.69
C LEU A 216 2.03 -24.00 -4.63
N HIS A 217 3.28 -24.04 -5.07
CA HIS A 217 4.47 -23.78 -4.26
C HIS A 217 5.30 -22.72 -4.97
N LYS A 218 5.64 -21.62 -4.27
CA LYS A 218 6.52 -20.61 -4.88
C LYS A 218 7.98 -21.03 -4.74
N THR A 219 8.65 -21.22 -5.87
CA THR A 219 10.09 -21.51 -5.91
C THR A 219 10.89 -20.23 -6.10
N ASP A 220 12.17 -20.26 -5.72
CA ASP A 220 13.09 -19.18 -6.04
C ASP A 220 13.16 -18.98 -7.55
N THR A 221 12.68 -17.82 -7.98
CA THR A 221 12.52 -17.51 -9.40
C THR A 221 13.65 -16.60 -9.82
N ARG A 222 14.39 -17.03 -10.84
CA ARG A 222 15.44 -16.22 -11.48
C ARG A 222 15.10 -15.99 -12.94
N LEU A 223 15.45 -14.82 -13.44
CA LEU A 223 15.44 -14.51 -14.85
C LEU A 223 16.61 -15.23 -15.53
N ALA A 224 16.41 -15.65 -16.78
CA ALA A 224 17.48 -16.19 -17.60
C ALA A 224 18.58 -15.12 -17.81
N PRO A 225 19.87 -15.48 -17.81
CA PRO A 225 20.98 -14.52 -17.95
C PRO A 225 20.86 -13.61 -19.18
N GLU A 226 20.33 -14.13 -20.29
CA GLU A 226 20.09 -13.38 -21.52
C GLU A 226 19.03 -12.29 -21.32
N LEU A 227 17.92 -12.65 -20.67
CA LEU A 227 16.82 -11.73 -20.38
C LEU A 227 17.23 -10.66 -19.36
N THR A 228 18.03 -11.02 -18.36
CA THR A 228 18.57 -10.08 -17.38
C THR A 228 19.45 -9.02 -18.04
N LYS A 229 20.30 -9.41 -18.99
CA LYS A 229 21.14 -8.48 -19.76
C LYS A 229 20.32 -7.56 -20.67
N GLU A 230 19.23 -8.05 -21.22
CA GLU A 230 18.32 -7.26 -22.07
C GLU A 230 17.52 -6.25 -21.25
N LEU A 231 16.94 -6.67 -20.12
CA LEU A 231 16.18 -5.80 -19.23
C LEU A 231 17.06 -4.79 -18.48
N TYR A 232 18.26 -5.22 -18.06
CA TYR A 232 19.21 -4.43 -17.29
C TYR A 232 20.51 -4.28 -18.07
N SER A 233 20.53 -3.35 -19.03
CA SER A 233 21.65 -3.20 -19.97
C SER A 233 22.88 -2.48 -19.41
N ASP A 234 22.74 -1.68 -18.35
CA ASP A 234 23.82 -0.83 -17.83
C ASP A 234 24.00 -0.96 -16.32
N ARG A 235 25.10 -1.65 -15.93
CA ARG A 235 25.52 -1.85 -14.54
C ARG A 235 25.95 -0.58 -13.82
N ASN A 236 26.35 0.46 -14.56
CA ASN A 236 26.85 1.72 -14.00
C ASN A 236 25.75 2.79 -13.83
N ARG A 237 24.55 2.60 -14.40
CA ARG A 237 23.41 3.52 -14.30
C ARG A 237 22.35 3.11 -13.28
N VAL A 238 22.75 2.39 -12.23
CA VAL A 238 21.84 1.92 -11.19
C VAL A 238 21.82 2.94 -10.05
N SER A 239 20.69 3.61 -9.83
CA SER A 239 20.54 4.56 -8.73
C SER A 239 20.52 3.85 -7.37
N VAL A 240 20.89 4.56 -6.31
CA VAL A 240 20.88 3.98 -4.95
C VAL A 240 19.46 3.63 -4.51
N THR A 241 18.47 4.46 -4.86
CA THR A 241 17.04 4.18 -4.61
C THR A 241 16.57 2.89 -5.27
N ARG A 242 17.09 2.57 -6.47
CA ARG A 242 16.81 1.31 -7.16
C ARG A 242 17.42 0.11 -6.44
N LEU A 243 18.63 0.24 -5.90
CA LEU A 243 19.27 -0.80 -5.10
C LEU A 243 18.55 -1.04 -3.78
N GLU A 244 18.13 0.02 -3.09
CA GLU A 244 17.34 -0.07 -1.86
C GLU A 244 15.99 -0.77 -2.13
N LYS A 245 15.33 -0.47 -3.26
CA LYS A 245 14.10 -1.16 -3.68
C LYS A 245 14.31 -2.66 -3.87
N PHE A 246 15.41 -3.05 -4.52
CA PHE A 246 15.78 -4.46 -4.68
C PHE A 246 16.10 -5.12 -3.34
N ALA A 247 16.90 -4.45 -2.49
CA ALA A 247 17.24 -4.93 -1.15
C ALA A 247 16.00 -5.07 -0.25
N SER A 248 14.95 -4.28 -0.49
CA SER A 248 13.65 -4.42 0.16
C SER A 248 12.88 -5.63 -0.36
N CYS A 249 12.71 -5.75 -1.68
CA CYS A 249 12.10 -6.90 -2.34
C CYS A 249 12.50 -6.96 -3.83
N ALA A 250 13.14 -8.06 -4.23
CA ALA A 250 13.61 -8.26 -5.61
C ALA A 250 12.45 -8.22 -6.63
N TYR A 251 11.30 -8.81 -6.30
CA TYR A 251 10.13 -8.76 -7.18
C TYR A 251 9.55 -7.35 -7.35
N ALA A 252 9.54 -6.54 -6.29
CA ALA A 252 9.08 -5.15 -6.40
C ALA A 252 10.00 -4.30 -7.29
N HIS A 253 11.31 -4.59 -7.27
CA HIS A 253 12.27 -4.01 -8.21
C HIS A 253 12.01 -4.48 -9.64
N PHE A 254 11.77 -5.77 -9.86
CA PHE A 254 11.46 -6.32 -11.19
C PHE A 254 10.23 -5.65 -11.81
N LEU A 255 9.15 -5.47 -11.04
CA LEU A 255 7.95 -4.80 -11.52
C LEU A 255 8.19 -3.32 -11.84
N SER A 256 8.94 -2.61 -10.99
CA SER A 256 9.19 -1.17 -11.13
C SER A 256 10.20 -0.82 -12.22
N TYR A 257 11.31 -1.57 -12.32
CA TYR A 257 12.44 -1.24 -13.20
C TYR A 257 12.63 -2.22 -14.35
N GLY A 258 12.18 -3.46 -14.21
CA GLY A 258 12.16 -4.47 -15.29
C GLY A 258 10.96 -4.24 -16.20
N LEU A 259 9.75 -4.41 -15.67
CA LEU A 259 8.50 -4.23 -16.41
C LEU A 259 8.05 -2.78 -16.56
N ARG A 260 8.59 -1.87 -15.74
CA ARG A 260 8.27 -0.43 -15.74
C ARG A 260 6.78 -0.17 -15.52
N LEU A 261 6.19 -0.89 -14.56
CA LEU A 261 4.82 -0.64 -14.14
C LEU A 261 4.73 0.70 -13.41
N SER A 262 3.86 1.57 -13.90
CA SER A 262 3.50 2.84 -13.28
C SER A 262 2.08 2.77 -12.73
N ASP A 263 1.86 3.43 -11.60
CA ASP A 263 0.51 3.66 -11.10
C ASP A 263 -0.27 4.53 -12.07
N ARG A 264 -1.60 4.45 -12.00
CA ARG A 264 -2.46 5.33 -12.77
C ARG A 264 -2.32 6.75 -12.22
N GLU A 265 -1.94 7.69 -13.08
CA GLU A 265 -1.88 9.10 -12.71
C GLU A 265 -3.29 9.60 -12.37
N GLU A 266 -3.47 10.04 -11.12
CA GLU A 266 -4.68 10.72 -10.66
C GLU A 266 -4.45 12.23 -10.66
N TYR A 267 -5.49 12.99 -11.00
CA TYR A 267 -5.42 14.45 -10.94
C TYR A 267 -5.57 14.90 -9.48
N GLY A 268 -4.45 14.94 -8.76
CA GLY A 268 -4.38 15.27 -7.34
C GLY A 268 -3.05 15.92 -6.97
N PHE A 269 -2.98 16.45 -5.75
CA PHE A 269 -1.74 16.96 -5.17
C PHE A 269 -1.32 16.03 -4.02
N GLU A 270 -0.27 15.26 -4.24
CA GLU A 270 0.23 14.26 -3.32
C GLU A 270 1.41 14.77 -2.48
N ALA A 271 1.77 14.01 -1.44
CA ALA A 271 2.93 14.32 -0.60
C ALA A 271 4.25 14.28 -1.39
N LEU A 272 4.32 13.45 -2.44
CA LEU A 272 5.49 13.38 -3.33
C LEU A 272 5.66 14.69 -4.13
N ASP A 273 4.56 15.25 -4.64
CA ASP A 273 4.57 16.54 -5.35
C ASP A 273 5.08 17.67 -4.45
N LEU A 274 4.59 17.71 -3.20
CA LEU A 274 5.08 18.66 -2.20
C LEU A 274 6.59 18.51 -1.98
N GLY A 275 7.07 17.27 -1.87
CA GLY A 275 8.50 16.96 -1.74
C GLY A 275 9.31 17.48 -2.93
N ASN A 276 8.85 17.21 -4.16
CA ASN A 276 9.51 17.64 -5.38
C ASN A 276 9.59 19.16 -5.49
N ILE A 277 8.48 19.87 -5.24
CA ILE A 277 8.44 21.34 -5.29
C ILE A 277 9.31 21.94 -4.18
N ALA A 278 9.22 21.41 -2.96
CA ALA A 278 10.02 21.93 -1.85
C ALA A 278 11.53 21.73 -2.08
N HIS A 279 11.92 20.56 -2.60
CA HIS A 279 13.30 20.28 -2.97
C HIS A 279 13.79 21.22 -4.07
N LYS A 280 13.00 21.37 -5.14
CA LYS A 280 13.34 22.28 -6.25
C LYS A 280 13.42 23.73 -5.81
N SER A 281 12.56 24.17 -4.88
CA SER A 281 12.56 25.52 -4.35
C SER A 281 13.84 25.84 -3.57
N LEU A 282 14.33 24.92 -2.72
CA LEU A 282 15.60 25.08 -2.02
C LEU A 282 16.80 25.08 -2.98
N GLU A 283 16.75 24.24 -4.01
CA GLU A 283 17.77 24.20 -5.06
C GLU A 283 17.85 25.53 -5.82
N THR A 284 16.70 26.04 -6.27
CA THR A 284 16.60 27.33 -6.98
C THR A 284 17.08 28.47 -6.10
N PHE A 285 16.67 28.51 -4.82
CA PHE A 285 17.15 29.51 -3.87
C PHE A 285 18.68 29.47 -3.72
N SER A 286 19.24 28.26 -3.57
CA SER A 286 20.68 28.05 -3.44
C SER A 286 21.46 28.56 -4.65
N LYS A 287 20.98 28.24 -5.86
CA LYS A 287 21.56 28.71 -7.12
C LYS A 287 21.49 30.23 -7.28
N LYS A 288 20.39 30.85 -6.85
CA LYS A 288 20.24 32.32 -6.86
C LYS A 288 21.23 33.00 -5.90
N ALA A 289 21.42 32.46 -4.70
CA ALA A 289 22.40 32.97 -3.74
C ALA A 289 23.83 32.91 -4.29
N ASP A 290 24.20 31.78 -4.89
CA ASP A 290 25.51 31.59 -5.55
C ASP A 290 25.71 32.53 -6.75
N ALA A 291 24.67 32.70 -7.58
CA ALA A 291 24.72 33.60 -8.74
C ALA A 291 24.98 35.06 -8.34
N GLN A 292 24.42 35.47 -7.19
CA GLN A 292 24.67 36.79 -6.60
C GLN A 292 25.97 36.87 -5.78
N LYS A 293 26.69 35.74 -5.63
CA LYS A 293 27.91 35.59 -4.81
C LYS A 293 27.73 36.03 -3.36
N MET A 294 26.52 35.88 -2.83
CA MET A 294 26.19 36.22 -1.46
C MET A 294 26.17 34.96 -0.60
N LYS A 295 26.84 34.99 0.54
CA LYS A 295 26.69 33.91 1.52
C LYS A 295 25.34 34.00 2.19
N TRP A 296 24.76 32.87 2.58
CA TRP A 296 23.41 32.80 3.16
C TRP A 296 23.24 33.69 4.40
N GLN A 297 24.30 33.86 5.20
CA GLN A 297 24.30 34.71 6.40
C GLN A 297 24.36 36.21 6.09
N GLU A 298 24.78 36.57 4.89
CA GLU A 298 24.99 37.96 4.45
C GLU A 298 23.77 38.49 3.66
N ILE A 299 22.81 37.63 3.31
CA ILE A 299 21.59 38.01 2.57
C ILE A 299 20.64 38.76 3.52
N PRO A 300 20.26 40.02 3.21
CA PRO A 300 19.27 40.75 3.99
C PRO A 300 17.92 40.03 4.01
N GLU A 301 17.21 40.09 5.13
CA GLU A 301 15.95 39.35 5.33
C GLU A 301 14.89 39.63 4.25
N ALA A 302 14.72 40.90 3.85
CA ALA A 302 13.78 41.27 2.79
C ALA A 302 14.15 40.64 1.42
N LEU A 303 15.44 40.64 1.08
CA LEU A 303 15.93 40.04 -0.16
C LEU A 303 15.81 38.52 -0.12
N ARG A 304 16.09 37.91 1.04
CA ARG A 304 15.94 36.47 1.26
C ARG A 304 14.50 36.03 1.02
N ASP A 305 13.54 36.76 1.57
CA ASP A 305 12.11 36.43 1.42
C ASP A 305 11.61 36.60 -0.02
N GLU A 306 12.08 37.62 -0.73
CA GLU A 306 11.82 37.83 -2.16
C GLU A 306 12.37 36.66 -3.00
N MET A 307 13.65 36.30 -2.79
CA MET A 307 14.28 35.18 -3.48
C MET A 307 13.56 33.85 -3.22
N ILE A 308 13.06 33.62 -2.01
CA ILE A 308 12.29 32.42 -1.67
C ILE A 308 10.96 32.39 -2.41
N ASP A 309 10.21 33.50 -2.41
CA ASP A 309 8.92 33.57 -3.06
C ASP A 309 9.04 33.31 -4.56
N GLU A 310 10.03 33.94 -5.22
CA GLU A 310 10.33 33.67 -6.63
C GLU A 310 10.74 32.21 -6.87
N SER A 311 11.57 31.64 -5.99
CA SER A 311 12.05 30.24 -6.14
C SER A 311 10.90 29.23 -6.04
N VAL A 312 9.92 29.49 -5.17
CA VAL A 312 8.72 28.66 -5.05
C VAL A 312 7.82 28.84 -6.27
N GLU A 313 7.61 30.07 -6.74
CA GLU A 313 6.78 30.33 -7.92
C GLU A 313 7.36 29.69 -9.19
N GLU A 314 8.66 29.82 -9.42
CA GLU A 314 9.36 29.13 -10.51
C GLU A 314 9.20 27.61 -10.42
N SER A 315 9.35 27.04 -9.21
CA SER A 315 9.22 25.59 -9.00
C SER A 315 7.80 25.08 -9.22
N VAL A 316 6.78 25.88 -8.88
CA VAL A 316 5.37 25.55 -9.13
C VAL A 316 5.06 25.60 -10.63
N ILE A 317 5.61 26.56 -11.36
CA ILE A 317 5.42 26.69 -12.82
C ILE A 317 6.14 25.53 -13.55
N ASP A 318 7.39 25.23 -13.18
CA ASP A 318 8.20 24.15 -13.78
C ASP A 318 7.58 22.77 -13.55
N TYR A 319 6.88 22.57 -12.43
CA TYR A 319 6.13 21.34 -12.18
C TYR A 319 5.01 21.10 -13.22
N GLY A 320 4.56 22.14 -13.91
CA GLY A 320 3.63 22.06 -15.05
C GLY A 320 2.21 21.61 -14.69
N ASN A 321 1.92 21.38 -13.41
CA ASN A 321 0.65 20.80 -12.98
C ASN A 321 -0.34 21.88 -12.52
N THR A 322 -1.42 22.10 -13.28
CA THR A 322 -2.48 23.09 -12.95
C THR A 322 -3.27 22.73 -11.69
N VAL A 323 -3.02 21.57 -11.07
CA VAL A 323 -3.67 21.11 -9.84
C VAL A 323 -3.58 22.16 -8.74
N LEU A 324 -2.43 22.83 -8.58
CA LEU A 324 -2.25 23.85 -7.55
C LEU A 324 -3.18 25.06 -7.73
N PHE A 325 -3.61 25.34 -8.96
CA PHE A 325 -4.52 26.44 -9.29
C PHE A 325 -5.96 25.98 -9.52
N SER A 326 -6.26 24.69 -9.35
CA SER A 326 -7.59 24.13 -9.63
C SER A 326 -8.66 24.49 -8.59
N SER A 327 -8.26 24.88 -7.38
CA SER A 327 -9.17 25.32 -6.33
C SER A 327 -8.47 26.26 -5.35
N ALA A 328 -9.23 27.13 -4.68
CA ALA A 328 -8.71 28.02 -3.64
C ALA A 328 -8.00 27.25 -2.49
N ARG A 329 -8.42 26.00 -2.23
CA ARG A 329 -7.77 25.12 -1.26
C ARG A 329 -6.34 24.77 -1.70
N ASN A 330 -6.17 24.40 -2.97
CA ASN A 330 -4.86 24.02 -3.51
C ASN A 330 -3.97 25.25 -3.67
N GLU A 331 -4.53 26.41 -4.01
CA GLU A 331 -3.77 27.65 -4.12
C GLU A 331 -3.16 28.05 -2.77
N TYR A 332 -3.89 27.84 -1.66
CA TYR A 332 -3.34 28.04 -0.31
C TYR A 332 -2.13 27.12 0.00
N MET A 333 -1.97 25.99 -0.70
CA MET A 333 -0.79 25.13 -0.54
C MET A 333 0.49 25.85 -1.01
N ILE A 334 0.42 26.75 -1.99
CA ILE A 334 1.57 27.56 -2.43
C ILE A 334 2.05 28.44 -1.26
N THR A 335 1.11 29.11 -0.58
CA THR A 335 1.41 29.91 0.62
C THR A 335 2.04 29.05 1.72
N ARG A 336 1.56 27.81 1.90
CA ARG A 336 2.14 26.87 2.86
C ARG A 336 3.56 26.43 2.47
N ILE A 337 3.82 26.18 1.18
CA ILE A 337 5.16 25.85 0.68
C ILE A 337 6.11 27.03 0.93
N LYS A 338 5.70 28.26 0.61
CA LYS A 338 6.48 29.47 0.88
C LYS A 338 6.87 29.58 2.35
N ARG A 339 5.95 29.34 3.29
CA ARG A 339 6.25 29.33 4.74
C ARG A 339 7.27 28.25 5.10
N LEU A 340 7.04 27.02 4.62
CA LEU A 340 7.90 25.88 4.89
C LEU A 340 9.33 26.09 4.36
N ILE A 341 9.49 26.72 3.19
CA ILE A 341 10.81 27.07 2.65
C ILE A 341 11.45 28.21 3.44
N ARG A 342 10.70 29.25 3.83
CA ARG A 342 11.20 30.33 4.72
C ARG A 342 11.76 29.77 6.02
N THR A 343 10.99 28.94 6.72
CA THR A 343 11.41 28.30 7.96
C THR A 343 12.67 27.46 7.74
N SER A 344 12.74 26.73 6.61
CA SER A 344 13.88 25.87 6.28
C SER A 344 15.16 26.65 5.99
N VAL A 345 15.07 27.70 5.16
CA VAL A 345 16.20 28.57 4.84
C VAL A 345 16.70 29.28 6.09
N TRP A 346 15.81 29.81 6.93
CA TRP A 346 16.19 30.43 8.21
C TRP A 346 16.99 29.47 9.11
N ALA A 347 16.48 28.25 9.31
CA ALA A 347 17.14 27.26 10.15
C ALA A 347 18.49 26.80 9.57
N LEU A 348 18.57 26.60 8.25
CA LEU A 348 19.84 26.30 7.57
C LEU A 348 20.84 27.45 7.71
N THR A 349 20.42 28.71 7.57
CA THR A 349 21.30 29.87 7.79
C THR A 349 21.86 29.87 9.22
N LYS A 350 21.02 29.62 10.23
CA LYS A 350 21.45 29.49 11.63
C LYS A 350 22.45 28.34 11.84
N GLN A 351 22.33 27.25 11.09
CA GLN A 351 23.31 26.16 11.11
C GLN A 351 24.66 26.60 10.55
N ILE A 352 24.67 27.29 9.41
CA ILE A 352 25.92 27.75 8.78
C ILE A 352 26.58 28.86 9.61
N GLU A 353 25.82 29.69 10.34
CA GLU A 353 26.37 30.70 11.27
C GLU A 353 27.19 30.10 12.43
N LYS A 354 26.90 28.85 12.82
CA LYS A 354 27.53 28.20 13.98
C LYS A 354 28.76 27.35 13.65
N GLY A 355 28.98 27.05 12.37
CA GLY A 355 30.10 26.22 11.91
C GLY A 355 30.99 26.93 10.89
N ASP A 356 31.97 26.19 10.37
CA ASP A 356 32.89 26.63 9.31
C ASP A 356 32.57 26.01 7.94
N PHE A 357 31.61 25.09 7.89
CA PHE A 357 31.17 24.46 6.65
C PHE A 357 30.39 25.44 5.79
N LEU A 358 30.83 25.61 4.55
CA LEU A 358 30.12 26.39 3.55
C LEU A 358 29.65 25.48 2.41
N PRO A 359 28.46 25.74 1.84
CA PRO A 359 28.04 25.07 0.62
C PRO A 359 29.08 25.26 -0.50
N SER A 360 29.43 24.17 -1.17
CA SER A 360 30.37 24.18 -2.30
C SER A 360 29.82 23.49 -3.54
N GLY A 361 28.72 22.74 -3.40
CA GLY A 361 28.03 22.11 -4.51
C GLY A 361 26.55 21.89 -4.24
N TYR A 362 25.74 22.11 -5.27
CA TYR A 362 24.29 21.90 -5.27
C TYR A 362 23.92 21.03 -6.48
N GLU A 363 22.99 20.08 -6.30
CA GLU A 363 22.54 19.18 -7.38
C GLU A 363 23.72 18.46 -8.07
N MET A 364 24.70 17.98 -7.31
CA MET A 364 25.84 17.32 -7.92
C MET A 364 25.43 15.95 -8.47
N GLN A 365 25.46 15.81 -9.79
CA GLN A 365 25.19 14.54 -10.47
C GLN A 365 26.44 13.63 -10.39
N PHE A 366 26.23 12.37 -10.01
CA PHE A 366 27.28 11.34 -10.03
C PHE A 366 26.67 10.01 -10.48
N GLY A 367 27.19 9.42 -11.54
CA GLY A 367 26.57 8.23 -12.15
C GLY A 367 25.09 8.49 -12.47
N SER A 368 24.19 7.73 -11.84
CA SER A 368 22.73 7.89 -11.89
C SER A 368 22.10 8.45 -10.60
N GLY A 369 22.91 9.01 -9.70
CA GLY A 369 22.49 9.66 -8.46
C GLY A 369 22.63 11.18 -8.51
N LYS A 370 21.93 11.87 -7.61
CA LYS A 370 21.99 13.33 -7.42
C LYS A 370 22.17 13.61 -5.94
N ILE A 371 23.21 14.38 -5.60
CA ILE A 371 23.46 14.87 -4.23
C ILE A 371 22.85 16.27 -4.14
N ASP A 372 21.96 16.47 -3.17
CA ASP A 372 21.24 17.75 -3.04
C ASP A 372 22.19 18.88 -2.66
N ARG A 373 23.00 18.69 -1.62
CA ARG A 373 23.97 19.68 -1.14
C ARG A 373 25.25 19.05 -0.58
N ILE A 374 26.40 19.61 -0.98
CA ILE A 374 27.74 19.30 -0.46
C ILE A 374 28.27 20.55 0.22
N ASP A 375 28.72 20.40 1.46
CA ASP A 375 29.40 21.45 2.19
C ASP A 375 30.86 21.06 2.44
N THR A 376 31.75 22.02 2.28
CA THR A 376 33.19 21.85 2.53
C THR A 376 33.69 22.85 3.58
N CYS A 377 34.63 22.41 4.39
CA CYS A 377 35.42 23.26 5.28
C CYS A 377 36.91 23.04 4.98
N PHE A 378 37.66 24.13 4.83
CA PHE A 378 39.10 24.10 4.60
C PHE A 378 39.81 24.49 5.89
N ASP A 379 40.65 23.60 6.40
CA ASP A 379 41.56 23.90 7.50
C ASP A 379 42.90 23.20 7.24
N ASN A 380 43.98 23.99 7.24
CA ASN A 380 45.33 23.55 6.88
C ASN A 380 45.36 22.76 5.54
N ASP A 381 45.96 21.57 5.56
CA ASP A 381 46.06 20.64 4.43
C ASP A 381 44.86 19.68 4.34
N CYS A 382 43.79 19.92 5.11
CA CYS A 382 42.59 19.10 5.13
C CYS A 382 41.41 19.81 4.45
N VAL A 383 40.57 19.02 3.77
CA VAL A 383 39.25 19.44 3.30
C VAL A 383 38.22 18.51 3.92
N TYR A 384 37.39 19.06 4.80
CA TYR A 384 36.31 18.31 5.43
C TYR A 384 35.07 18.38 4.54
N VAL A 385 34.41 17.24 4.32
CA VAL A 385 33.27 17.14 3.41
C VAL A 385 32.07 16.56 4.14
N LYS A 386 30.92 17.22 4.05
CA LYS A 386 29.63 16.65 4.47
C LYS A 386 28.60 16.73 3.34
N VAL A 387 27.64 15.82 3.37
CA VAL A 387 26.51 15.81 2.44
C VAL A 387 25.21 15.98 3.20
N THR A 388 24.30 16.76 2.64
CA THR A 388 22.95 16.96 3.16
C THR A 388 21.93 16.62 2.08
N ASP A 389 20.94 15.81 2.44
CA ASP A 389 19.82 15.42 1.58
C ASP A 389 18.50 15.95 2.16
N TYR A 390 17.68 16.55 1.32
CA TYR A 390 16.48 17.25 1.74
C TYR A 390 15.26 16.33 1.69
N LYS A 391 14.54 16.21 2.82
CA LYS A 391 13.36 15.35 2.93
C LYS A 391 12.17 16.07 3.58
N THR A 392 10.98 15.93 3.02
CA THR A 392 9.72 16.40 3.64
C THR A 392 9.15 15.41 4.66
N GLY A 393 9.63 14.16 4.67
CA GLY A 393 9.22 13.13 5.63
C GLY A 393 10.11 13.04 6.86
N MET A 394 9.65 12.34 7.90
CA MET A 394 10.38 12.14 9.17
C MET A 394 11.42 11.01 9.10
N LYS A 395 12.03 10.77 7.94
CA LYS A 395 13.03 9.70 7.79
C LYS A 395 14.23 9.98 8.71
N SER A 396 14.72 8.95 9.37
CA SER A 396 15.93 9.00 10.19
C SER A 396 17.01 8.06 9.66
N PHE A 397 18.26 8.34 10.01
CA PHE A 397 19.38 7.49 9.71
C PHE A 397 19.42 6.27 10.64
N ASP A 398 19.29 5.07 10.05
CA ASP A 398 19.41 3.80 10.76
C ASP A 398 20.56 2.99 10.19
N ILE A 399 21.59 2.78 11.01
CA ILE A 399 22.78 2.01 10.65
C ILE A 399 22.49 0.52 10.45
N THR A 400 21.45 -0.02 11.09
CA THR A 400 20.98 -1.39 10.85
C THR A 400 20.34 -1.49 9.46
N ALA A 401 19.54 -0.50 9.08
CA ALA A 401 18.96 -0.45 7.73
C ALA A 401 20.06 -0.35 6.67
N LEU A 402 21.13 0.41 6.92
CA LEU A 402 22.33 0.43 6.07
C LEU A 402 22.99 -0.95 5.97
N TYR A 403 23.21 -1.64 7.10
CA TYR A 403 23.81 -2.98 7.13
C TYR A 403 23.06 -3.96 6.22
N HIS A 404 21.73 -3.93 6.26
CA HIS A 404 20.88 -4.77 5.43
C HIS A 404 20.74 -4.28 3.98
N GLY A 405 21.23 -3.08 3.65
CA GLY A 405 21.17 -2.47 2.32
C GLY A 405 19.86 -1.76 2.01
N LEU A 406 19.03 -1.50 3.03
CA LEU A 406 17.76 -0.79 2.92
C LEU A 406 17.93 0.73 2.89
N GLN A 407 19.08 1.24 3.36
CA GLN A 407 19.36 2.67 3.44
C GLN A 407 20.83 2.98 3.18
N MET A 408 21.20 3.10 1.90
CA MET A 408 22.57 3.33 1.41
C MET A 408 22.78 4.72 0.82
N GLN A 409 21.71 5.48 0.55
CA GLN A 409 21.75 6.78 -0.15
C GLN A 409 22.84 7.72 0.38
N LEU A 410 22.78 8.08 1.67
CA LEU A 410 23.69 9.04 2.28
C LEU A 410 25.18 8.61 2.26
N PRO A 411 25.58 7.40 2.73
CA PRO A 411 26.96 6.94 2.62
C PRO A 411 27.51 6.91 1.19
N VAL A 412 26.70 6.47 0.22
CA VAL A 412 27.10 6.46 -1.20
C VAL A 412 27.32 7.88 -1.71
N TYR A 413 26.46 8.83 -1.31
CA TYR A 413 26.58 10.25 -1.68
C TYR A 413 27.86 10.85 -1.12
N LEU A 414 28.19 10.56 0.14
CA LEU A 414 29.43 11.05 0.73
C LEU A 414 30.66 10.44 0.02
N ASN A 415 30.67 9.14 -0.28
CA ASN A 415 31.75 8.53 -1.06
C ASN A 415 31.98 9.23 -2.41
N ALA A 416 30.90 9.52 -3.14
CA ALA A 416 30.99 10.25 -4.41
C ALA A 416 31.49 11.69 -4.24
N ALA A 417 31.05 12.40 -3.19
CA ALA A 417 31.51 13.74 -2.88
C ALA A 417 33.02 13.74 -2.52
N LEU A 418 33.47 12.79 -1.71
CA LEU A 418 34.89 12.63 -1.35
C LEU A 418 35.75 12.39 -2.59
N ASP A 419 35.32 11.52 -3.50
CA ASP A 419 36.06 11.23 -4.75
C ASP A 419 36.21 12.48 -5.63
N VAL A 420 35.19 13.33 -5.67
CA VAL A 420 35.24 14.57 -6.47
C VAL A 420 36.08 15.65 -5.81
N GLU A 421 35.95 15.85 -4.51
CA GLU A 421 36.80 16.80 -3.78
C GLU A 421 38.28 16.36 -3.80
N GLN A 422 38.56 15.05 -3.78
CA GLN A 422 39.91 14.52 -3.92
C GLN A 422 40.51 14.82 -5.31
N ARG A 423 39.70 14.79 -6.37
CA ARG A 423 40.14 15.17 -7.73
C ARG A 423 40.36 16.67 -7.88
N LYS A 424 39.53 17.50 -7.24
CA LYS A 424 39.68 18.97 -7.22
C LYS A 424 40.89 19.40 -6.40
N HIS A 425 41.21 18.67 -5.33
CA HIS A 425 42.30 18.98 -4.42
C HIS A 425 43.25 17.77 -4.24
N PRO A 426 44.07 17.41 -5.26
CA PRO A 426 44.93 16.23 -5.22
C PRO A 426 46.01 16.26 -4.12
N HIS A 427 46.36 17.45 -3.65
CA HIS A 427 47.41 17.66 -2.66
C HIS A 427 46.90 17.81 -1.22
N LYS A 428 45.57 17.78 -1.02
CA LYS A 428 44.96 17.90 0.29
C LYS A 428 44.38 16.56 0.75
N THR A 429 44.33 16.37 2.06
CA THR A 429 43.68 15.22 2.69
C THR A 429 42.18 15.49 2.77
N ILE A 430 41.37 14.65 2.13
CA ILE A 430 39.92 14.76 2.22
C ILE A 430 39.40 13.92 3.40
N VAL A 431 38.69 14.59 4.31
CA VAL A 431 38.18 14.00 5.55
C VAL A 431 36.65 13.97 5.50
N PRO A 432 36.02 12.79 5.65
CA PRO A 432 34.57 12.71 5.78
C PRO A 432 34.13 13.31 7.11
N ALA A 433 33.23 14.30 7.07
CA ALA A 433 32.73 14.99 8.26
C ALA A 433 31.38 14.46 8.73
N GLY A 434 30.46 14.19 7.80
CA GLY A 434 29.14 13.69 8.19
C GLY A 434 28.17 13.54 7.03
N ILE A 435 27.09 12.81 7.31
CA ILE A 435 25.97 12.59 6.41
C ILE A 435 24.67 12.99 7.11
N PHE A 436 23.83 13.78 6.44
CA PHE A 436 22.65 14.36 7.08
C PHE A 436 21.41 14.30 6.19
N TYR A 437 20.28 13.95 6.79
CA TYR A 437 18.98 14.34 6.32
C TYR A 437 18.59 15.66 6.97
N TYR A 438 18.15 16.60 6.14
CA TYR A 438 17.49 17.82 6.61
C TYR A 438 15.99 17.71 6.37
N ARG A 439 15.21 17.88 7.44
CA ARG A 439 13.76 17.80 7.40
C ARG A 439 13.16 19.14 7.01
N ILE A 440 12.58 19.21 5.83
CA ILE A 440 11.83 20.36 5.36
C ILE A 440 10.44 20.32 6.00
N GLN A 441 10.24 21.07 7.08
CA GLN A 441 8.97 21.16 7.78
C GLN A 441 8.75 22.56 8.36
N ASP A 442 7.49 22.85 8.66
CA ASP A 442 7.07 24.03 9.42
C ASP A 442 6.48 23.54 10.75
N PRO A 443 7.33 23.30 11.78
CA PRO A 443 6.92 22.59 12.98
C PRO A 443 6.07 23.48 13.89
N ILE A 444 5.04 22.88 14.49
CA ILE A 444 4.26 23.53 15.54
C ILE A 444 4.93 23.20 16.88
N VAL A 445 5.42 24.22 17.57
CA VAL A 445 6.07 24.09 18.87
C VAL A 445 5.16 24.57 19.99
N SER A 446 5.41 24.10 21.21
CA SER A 446 4.70 24.57 22.40
C SER A 446 4.94 26.07 22.64
N GLU A 447 3.97 26.73 23.29
CA GLU A 447 4.10 28.13 23.67
C GLU A 447 5.27 28.30 24.65
N GLU A 448 6.19 29.20 24.30
CA GLU A 448 7.36 29.53 25.12
C GLU A 448 7.30 31.01 25.56
N LYS A 449 7.95 31.32 26.68
CA LYS A 449 7.84 32.65 27.31
C LYS A 449 8.62 33.76 26.57
N THR A 450 9.58 33.39 25.73
CA THR A 450 10.44 34.33 25.00
C THR A 450 10.60 33.90 23.56
N GLN A 451 10.80 34.87 22.66
CA GLN A 451 11.04 34.61 21.24
C GLN A 451 12.24 33.68 21.04
N ASP A 452 13.35 33.92 21.75
CA ASP A 452 14.54 33.05 21.71
C ASP A 452 14.23 31.60 22.11
N ALA A 453 13.32 31.38 23.06
CA ALA A 453 12.95 30.02 23.46
C ALA A 453 12.09 29.34 22.39
N VAL A 454 11.18 30.09 21.74
CA VAL A 454 10.44 29.60 20.57
C VAL A 454 11.40 29.20 19.45
N GLU A 455 12.36 30.06 19.11
CA GLU A 455 13.36 29.78 18.06
C GLU A 455 14.17 28.52 18.36
N ARG A 456 14.61 28.34 19.62
CA ARG A 456 15.32 27.13 20.03
C ARG A 456 14.47 25.87 19.89
N SER A 457 13.19 25.94 20.22
CA SER A 457 12.26 24.82 20.06
C SER A 457 12.05 24.47 18.58
N ILE A 458 11.93 25.47 17.70
CA ILE A 458 11.84 25.25 16.25
C ILE A 458 13.13 24.62 15.70
N LEU A 459 14.29 25.16 16.08
CA LEU A 459 15.59 24.61 15.66
C LEU A 459 15.79 23.17 16.09
N LYS A 460 15.31 22.81 17.28
CA LYS A 460 15.37 21.44 17.80
C LYS A 460 14.55 20.45 16.95
N GLU A 461 13.38 20.86 16.47
CA GLU A 461 12.57 20.06 15.55
C GLU A 461 13.20 19.98 14.14
N LEU A 462 13.89 21.03 13.71
CA LEU A 462 14.62 21.11 12.42
C LEU A 462 16.07 20.63 12.50
N LYS A 463 16.42 19.98 13.61
CA LYS A 463 17.73 19.39 13.84
C LYS A 463 18.04 18.37 12.74
N GLN A 464 19.25 18.44 12.19
CA GLN A 464 19.70 17.46 11.21
C GLN A 464 19.80 16.07 11.86
N ASP A 465 19.38 15.06 11.10
CA ASP A 465 19.44 13.66 11.52
C ASP A 465 20.44 12.91 10.63
N GLY A 466 21.30 12.07 11.20
CA GLY A 466 22.41 11.52 10.44
C GLY A 466 23.50 10.88 11.27
N LEU A 467 24.68 10.76 10.66
CA LEU A 467 25.88 10.20 11.26
C LEU A 467 27.05 11.16 11.09
N VAL A 468 27.81 11.36 12.16
CA VAL A 468 28.93 12.33 12.22
C VAL A 468 30.26 11.61 12.45
N ASN A 469 31.34 12.12 11.84
CA ASN A 469 32.69 11.73 12.23
C ASN A 469 33.02 12.38 13.57
N GLY A 470 33.24 11.54 14.59
CA GLY A 470 33.44 11.92 15.98
C GLY A 470 34.84 12.46 16.29
N ASP A 471 35.66 12.75 15.28
CA ASP A 471 36.90 13.50 15.47
C ASP A 471 36.62 14.92 16.00
N ASP A 472 37.42 15.36 16.97
CA ASP A 472 37.21 16.64 17.65
C ASP A 472 37.35 17.85 16.73
N MET A 473 38.19 17.78 15.69
CA MET A 473 38.32 18.86 14.70
C MET A 473 37.05 18.95 13.86
N VAL A 474 36.51 17.82 13.41
CA VAL A 474 35.23 17.76 12.68
C VAL A 474 34.11 18.40 13.49
N ILE A 475 34.00 18.03 14.77
CA ILE A 475 32.95 18.55 15.66
C ILE A 475 33.10 20.06 15.84
N SER A 476 34.33 20.55 16.03
CA SER A 476 34.58 21.98 16.20
C SER A 476 34.23 22.81 14.96
N HIS A 477 34.42 22.25 13.76
CA HIS A 477 34.00 22.89 12.51
C HIS A 477 32.49 22.79 12.25
N LEU A 478 31.81 21.78 12.78
CA LEU A 478 30.34 21.68 12.69
C LEU A 478 29.66 22.71 13.60
N GLU A 479 30.10 22.83 14.85
CA GLU A 479 29.56 23.79 15.81
C GLU A 479 30.66 24.30 16.75
N LYS A 480 30.98 25.59 16.63
CA LYS A 480 31.97 26.27 17.46
C LYS A 480 31.50 26.34 18.90
N GLU A 481 32.41 26.06 19.83
CA GLU A 481 32.19 26.14 21.28
C GLU A 481 31.01 25.27 21.78
N LEU A 482 30.78 24.12 21.14
CA LEU A 482 29.72 23.19 21.53
C LEU A 482 29.84 22.80 23.02
N SER A 483 28.82 23.15 23.80
CA SER A 483 28.65 22.76 25.19
C SER A 483 27.24 22.17 25.42
N GLY A 484 27.17 20.99 26.03
CA GLY A 484 25.91 20.26 26.14
C GLY A 484 25.45 19.68 24.79
N ASN A 485 24.14 19.55 24.60
CA ASN A 485 23.56 18.97 23.39
C ASN A 485 23.37 20.04 22.30
N SER A 486 23.80 19.73 21.08
CA SER A 486 23.55 20.58 19.92
C SER A 486 22.06 20.62 19.57
N LEU A 487 21.57 21.82 19.25
CA LEU A 487 20.24 22.06 18.69
C LEU A 487 20.20 21.78 17.18
N LEU A 488 21.36 21.68 16.53
CA LEU A 488 21.52 21.73 15.09
C LEU A 488 21.92 20.38 14.49
N PHE A 489 22.82 19.67 15.17
CA PHE A 489 23.43 18.41 14.75
C PHE A 489 23.23 17.31 15.79
N PRO A 490 23.21 16.02 15.43
CA PRO A 490 22.95 14.91 16.36
C PRO A 490 24.18 14.58 17.23
N ILE A 491 24.79 15.61 17.84
CA ILE A 491 25.98 15.53 18.68
C ILE A 491 25.79 16.30 19.98
N GLY A 492 26.58 15.96 21.00
CA GLY A 492 26.65 16.71 22.24
C GLY A 492 27.96 16.46 22.99
N ARG A 493 28.35 17.40 23.85
CA ARG A 493 29.54 17.29 24.72
C ARG A 493 29.16 17.25 26.20
N ASN A 494 29.78 16.32 26.91
CA ASN A 494 29.71 16.20 28.36
C ASN A 494 30.55 17.30 29.03
N LYS A 495 30.39 17.46 30.36
CA LYS A 495 31.15 18.45 31.14
C LYS A 495 32.67 18.19 31.15
N ASP A 496 33.09 16.96 30.92
CA ASP A 496 34.49 16.56 30.80
C ASP A 496 35.07 16.78 29.38
N GLY A 497 34.28 17.32 28.46
CA GLY A 497 34.66 17.55 27.06
C GLY A 497 34.46 16.35 26.13
N SER A 498 34.16 15.16 26.68
CA SER A 498 33.92 13.96 25.88
C SER A 498 32.60 14.03 25.11
N LEU A 499 32.53 13.32 23.99
CA LEU A 499 31.28 13.13 23.23
C LEU A 499 30.22 12.43 24.09
N SER A 500 29.00 12.97 24.08
CA SER A 500 27.85 12.33 24.71
C SER A 500 27.55 10.98 24.05
N LYS A 501 27.17 9.98 24.86
CA LYS A 501 26.71 8.66 24.37
C LYS A 501 25.45 8.74 23.51
N THR A 502 24.69 9.84 23.60
CA THR A 502 23.51 10.09 22.76
C THR A 502 23.85 10.70 21.41
N SER A 503 25.15 10.98 21.16
CA SER A 503 25.60 11.50 19.87
C SER A 503 25.57 10.40 18.83
N HIS A 504 25.05 10.70 17.64
CA HIS A 504 25.16 9.83 16.48
C HIS A 504 26.50 10.10 15.78
N ALA A 505 27.58 9.82 16.50
CA ALA A 505 28.94 10.03 16.05
C ALA A 505 29.75 8.75 16.18
N LEU A 506 30.60 8.47 15.19
CA LEU A 506 31.54 7.35 15.22
C LEU A 506 32.97 7.86 15.13
N PRO A 507 33.95 7.25 15.83
CA PRO A 507 35.36 7.50 15.59
C PRO A 507 35.71 7.44 14.09
N GLU A 508 36.66 8.24 13.62
CA GLU A 508 36.98 8.36 12.18
C GLU A 508 37.21 6.99 11.51
N GLU A 509 37.94 6.09 12.15
CA GLU A 509 38.20 4.75 11.64
C GLU A 509 36.91 3.96 11.38
N LEU A 510 35.98 3.99 12.35
CA LEU A 510 34.67 3.34 12.23
C LEU A 510 33.78 4.04 11.20
N PHE A 511 33.84 5.36 11.11
CA PHE A 511 33.12 6.12 10.10
C PHE A 511 33.58 5.74 8.67
N ARG A 512 34.89 5.65 8.44
CA ARG A 512 35.46 5.19 7.17
C ARG A 512 35.13 3.73 6.88
N LEU A 513 35.06 2.87 7.90
CA LEU A 513 34.60 1.50 7.77
C LEU A 513 33.15 1.44 7.25
N VAL A 514 32.24 2.25 7.81
CA VAL A 514 30.84 2.34 7.36
C VAL A 514 30.75 2.76 5.88
N LEU A 515 31.55 3.75 5.47
CA LEU A 515 31.62 4.18 4.07
C LEU A 515 32.13 3.09 3.13
N SER A 516 33.15 2.34 3.57
CA SER A 516 33.71 1.21 2.81
C SER A 516 32.73 0.06 2.68
N PHE A 517 32.01 -0.24 3.77
CA PHE A 517 30.94 -1.24 3.79
C PHE A 517 29.81 -0.85 2.84
N ALA A 518 29.38 0.41 2.83
CA ALA A 518 28.33 0.87 1.91
C ALA A 518 28.69 0.62 0.45
N LYS A 519 29.93 0.94 0.05
CA LYS A 519 30.45 0.66 -1.31
C LYS A 519 30.44 -0.82 -1.64
N ARG A 520 30.83 -1.69 -0.69
CA ARG A 520 30.79 -3.14 -0.92
C ARG A 520 29.37 -3.69 -0.98
N LYS A 521 28.48 -3.18 -0.13
CA LYS A 521 27.06 -3.56 -0.10
C LYS A 521 26.38 -3.19 -1.41
N GLU A 522 26.70 -2.02 -1.97
CA GLU A 522 26.24 -1.59 -3.29
C GLU A 522 26.57 -2.62 -4.37
N GLU A 523 27.83 -3.07 -4.45
CA GLU A 523 28.24 -4.07 -5.43
C GLU A 523 27.59 -5.44 -5.19
N SER A 524 27.51 -5.90 -3.95
CA SER A 524 26.83 -7.16 -3.62
C SER A 524 25.36 -7.17 -4.02
N VAL A 525 24.66 -6.05 -3.86
CA VAL A 525 23.26 -5.91 -4.28
C VAL A 525 23.16 -5.88 -5.81
N LYS A 526 24.09 -5.20 -6.51
CA LYS A 526 24.17 -5.24 -7.97
C LYS A 526 24.39 -6.67 -8.47
N ASP A 527 25.32 -7.42 -7.89
CA ASP A 527 25.59 -8.80 -8.32
C ASP A 527 24.33 -9.67 -8.29
N ARG A 528 23.60 -9.66 -7.18
CA ARG A 528 22.33 -10.39 -7.06
C ARG A 528 21.28 -9.95 -8.08
N MET A 529 21.20 -8.66 -8.35
CA MET A 529 20.28 -8.09 -9.34
C MET A 529 20.64 -8.56 -10.76
N TYR A 530 21.93 -8.59 -11.11
CA TYR A 530 22.43 -9.04 -12.42
C TYR A 530 22.50 -10.57 -12.55
N ASP A 531 22.44 -11.31 -11.44
CA ASP A 531 22.18 -12.76 -11.40
C ASP A 531 20.71 -13.12 -11.69
N GLY A 532 19.85 -12.11 -11.90
CA GLY A 532 18.46 -12.29 -12.29
C GLY A 532 17.52 -12.63 -11.15
N GLU A 533 17.86 -12.36 -9.89
CA GLU A 533 16.98 -12.64 -8.75
C GLU A 533 15.67 -11.83 -8.85
N VAL A 534 14.52 -12.52 -8.87
CA VAL A 534 13.18 -11.91 -8.92
C VAL A 534 12.21 -12.59 -7.97
N SER A 535 12.69 -13.18 -6.87
CA SER A 535 11.82 -13.78 -5.87
C SER A 535 10.99 -12.71 -5.11
N ALA A 536 9.73 -13.02 -4.80
CA ALA A 536 8.90 -12.21 -3.92
C ALA A 536 9.28 -12.47 -2.45
N SER A 537 10.37 -11.84 -2.01
CA SER A 537 10.99 -12.03 -0.68
C SER A 537 11.09 -10.71 0.09
N PRO A 538 9.96 -10.11 0.51
CA PRO A 538 9.96 -8.87 1.28
C PRO A 538 10.70 -9.05 2.61
N TYR A 539 11.38 -8.01 3.08
CA TYR A 539 11.97 -8.02 4.42
C TYR A 539 10.92 -7.87 5.52
N GLU A 540 11.26 -8.31 6.72
CA GLU A 540 10.57 -8.04 7.98
C GLU A 540 11.64 -7.63 9.01
N MET A 541 11.55 -6.40 9.55
CA MET A 541 12.51 -5.87 10.53
C MET A 541 11.75 -5.17 11.67
N GLY A 542 11.60 -5.87 12.80
CA GLY A 542 10.68 -5.44 13.85
C GLY A 542 9.24 -5.48 13.34
N GLU A 543 8.54 -4.34 13.40
CA GLU A 543 7.15 -4.21 12.92
C GLU A 543 7.04 -3.74 11.46
N THR A 544 8.16 -3.39 10.83
CA THR A 544 8.17 -2.85 9.46
C THR A 544 8.49 -3.92 8.44
N THR A 545 7.83 -3.87 7.28
CA THR A 545 8.02 -4.82 6.19
C THR A 545 8.25 -4.14 4.85
N GLY A 546 8.86 -4.86 3.91
CA GLY A 546 8.98 -4.41 2.52
C GLY A 546 7.65 -4.26 1.78
N CYS A 547 6.54 -4.69 2.39
CA CYS A 547 5.20 -4.63 1.82
C CYS A 547 4.40 -3.38 2.24
N ASP A 548 4.76 -2.71 3.34
CA ASP A 548 3.93 -1.66 3.97
C ASP A 548 3.57 -0.52 3.02
N TYR A 549 4.51 -0.13 2.16
CA TYR A 549 4.35 0.93 1.15
C TYR A 549 4.60 0.40 -0.27
N CYS A 550 4.37 -0.89 -0.50
CA CYS A 550 4.59 -1.48 -1.82
C CYS A 550 3.31 -1.36 -2.69
N PRO A 551 3.36 -0.64 -3.83
CA PRO A 551 2.20 -0.51 -4.72
C PRO A 551 1.87 -1.83 -5.45
N TYR A 552 2.77 -2.82 -5.40
CA TYR A 552 2.65 -4.06 -6.16
C TYR A 552 2.08 -5.24 -5.38
N ARG A 553 1.44 -4.98 -4.23
CA ARG A 553 0.91 -6.04 -3.34
C ARG A 553 -0.09 -6.96 -4.04
N ASP A 554 -0.93 -6.40 -4.90
CA ASP A 554 -1.97 -7.15 -5.63
C ASP A 554 -1.42 -7.93 -6.83
N ILE A 555 -0.20 -7.62 -7.28
CA ILE A 555 0.45 -8.27 -8.42
C ILE A 555 1.35 -9.41 -7.94
N CYS A 556 2.07 -9.21 -6.83
CA CYS A 556 3.12 -10.14 -6.41
C CYS A 556 2.60 -11.48 -5.88
N GLY A 557 1.33 -11.55 -5.44
CA GLY A 557 0.74 -12.77 -4.89
C GLY A 557 1.53 -13.34 -3.72
N PHE A 558 2.20 -12.48 -2.94
CA PHE A 558 2.90 -12.89 -1.72
C PHE A 558 1.86 -13.17 -0.63
N ASP A 559 1.82 -14.41 -0.16
CA ASP A 559 0.92 -14.86 0.89
C ASP A 559 1.70 -15.78 1.84
N PRO A 560 1.94 -15.39 3.10
CA PRO A 560 2.66 -16.20 4.09
C PRO A 560 2.01 -17.56 4.38
N ARG A 561 0.76 -17.80 3.94
CA ARG A 561 0.08 -19.09 4.05
C ARG A 561 0.51 -20.08 2.97
N LEU A 562 1.15 -19.62 1.90
CA LEU A 562 1.66 -20.45 0.81
C LEU A 562 3.08 -20.94 1.13
N GLU A 563 3.34 -22.21 0.83
CA GLU A 563 4.68 -22.78 0.94
C GLU A 563 5.64 -22.10 -0.05
N GLY A 564 6.84 -21.76 0.44
CA GLY A 564 7.85 -20.99 -0.31
C GLY A 564 7.69 -19.47 -0.23
N CYS A 565 6.63 -18.95 0.41
CA CYS A 565 6.46 -17.52 0.68
C CYS A 565 6.78 -17.20 2.14
N SER A 566 7.93 -16.57 2.40
CA SER A 566 8.28 -16.10 3.75
C SER A 566 8.96 -14.74 3.71
N TYR A 567 8.76 -13.96 4.78
CA TYR A 567 9.54 -12.75 4.98
C TYR A 567 11.00 -13.07 5.24
N ARG A 568 11.90 -12.24 4.71
CA ARG A 568 13.32 -12.22 5.12
C ARG A 568 13.41 -11.48 6.45
N ARG A 569 13.48 -12.24 7.54
CA ARG A 569 13.61 -11.69 8.89
C ARG A 569 14.99 -11.07 9.09
N LEU A 570 15.02 -9.76 9.25
CA LEU A 570 16.21 -8.97 9.48
C LEU A 570 16.30 -8.62 10.97
N GLU A 571 17.45 -8.91 11.57
CA GLU A 571 17.71 -8.55 12.97
C GLU A 571 17.99 -7.05 13.11
N ARG A 572 17.61 -6.50 14.27
CA ARG A 572 18.01 -5.15 14.69
C ARG A 572 19.29 -5.22 15.52
N TYR A 573 20.20 -4.27 15.28
CA TYR A 573 21.48 -4.19 15.97
C TYR A 573 21.58 -2.87 16.74
N SER A 574 22.40 -2.87 17.80
CA SER A 574 22.93 -1.62 18.31
C SER A 574 23.89 -0.99 17.29
N SER A 575 24.20 0.30 17.42
CA SER A 575 25.17 0.94 16.52
C SER A 575 26.53 0.24 16.54
N ASP A 576 27.01 -0.10 17.73
CA ASP A 576 28.31 -0.76 17.90
C ASP A 576 28.31 -2.17 17.30
N ASP A 577 27.24 -2.94 17.51
CA ASP A 577 27.10 -4.28 16.94
C ASP A 577 27.00 -4.25 15.40
N ALA A 578 26.26 -3.27 14.85
CA ALA A 578 26.14 -3.09 13.41
C ALA A 578 27.51 -2.82 12.79
N VAL A 579 28.29 -1.89 13.37
CA VAL A 579 29.65 -1.57 12.90
C VAL A 579 30.59 -2.78 13.03
N LYS A 580 30.51 -3.53 14.13
CA LYS A 580 31.29 -4.76 14.30
C LYS A 580 30.97 -5.78 13.20
N LYS A 581 29.68 -6.02 12.92
CA LYS A 581 29.26 -6.91 11.83
C LYS A 581 29.67 -6.40 10.45
N MET A 582 29.70 -5.07 10.23
CA MET A 582 30.22 -4.49 8.99
C MET A 582 31.72 -4.78 8.83
N ARG A 583 32.50 -4.73 9.92
CA ARG A 583 33.92 -5.09 9.92
C ARG A 583 34.13 -6.56 9.57
N GLU A 584 33.44 -7.46 10.27
CA GLU A 584 33.48 -8.91 10.03
C GLU A 584 33.13 -9.23 8.56
N ALA A 585 32.07 -8.61 8.03
CA ALA A 585 31.65 -8.79 6.64
C ALA A 585 32.68 -8.27 5.61
N LEU A 586 33.47 -7.25 5.93
CA LEU A 586 34.56 -6.78 5.08
C LEU A 586 35.75 -7.74 5.12
N GLU A 587 36.11 -8.25 6.30
CA GLU A 587 37.23 -9.20 6.50
C GLU A 587 36.97 -10.59 5.86
N GLU A 588 35.75 -11.13 5.99
CA GLU A 588 35.35 -12.39 5.36
C GLU A 588 35.40 -12.33 3.82
N ASN A 589 35.15 -11.16 3.23
CA ASN A 589 35.26 -11.01 1.78
C ASN A 589 36.72 -10.89 1.31
N VAL A 590 37.59 -10.23 2.07
CA VAL A 590 39.03 -10.17 1.74
C VAL A 590 39.66 -11.57 1.72
N SER A 591 39.24 -12.46 2.62
CA SER A 591 39.69 -13.86 2.62
C SER A 591 39.11 -14.69 1.46
N ARG A 592 37.88 -14.41 1.01
CA ARG A 592 37.30 -14.99 -0.22
C ARG A 592 38.00 -14.52 -1.50
N ASP A 593 38.20 -13.22 -1.66
CA ASP A 593 38.87 -12.65 -2.83
C ASP A 593 40.36 -13.07 -2.92
N ALA A 594 41.02 -13.30 -1.78
CA ALA A 594 42.37 -13.85 -1.73
C ALA A 594 42.43 -15.33 -2.16
N SER A 595 41.43 -16.15 -1.78
CA SER A 595 41.37 -17.56 -2.14
C SER A 595 40.95 -17.81 -3.60
N GLU A 596 40.09 -16.96 -4.19
CA GLU A 596 39.77 -17.00 -5.62
C GLU A 596 40.93 -16.53 -6.52
N ASN A 597 41.76 -15.58 -6.07
CA ASN A 597 42.97 -15.15 -6.78
C ASN A 597 44.10 -16.20 -6.73
N GLU A 598 44.22 -16.98 -5.65
CA GLU A 598 45.19 -18.10 -5.59
C GLU A 598 44.78 -19.29 -6.48
N GLN A 599 43.47 -19.51 -6.69
CA GLN A 599 42.99 -20.56 -7.61
C GLN A 599 43.09 -20.15 -9.09
N SER A 600 42.88 -18.87 -9.42
CA SER A 600 43.04 -18.37 -10.80
C SER A 600 44.52 -18.18 -11.21
N GLY A 601 45.44 -18.00 -10.26
CA GLY A 601 46.89 -17.97 -10.49
C GLY A 601 47.53 -19.33 -10.82
N LYS A 602 46.92 -20.45 -10.39
CA LYS A 602 47.41 -21.81 -10.68
C LYS A 602 46.96 -22.39 -12.03
N GLY A 603 46.19 -21.64 -12.82
CA GLY A 603 45.71 -22.07 -14.14
C GLY A 603 46.51 -21.55 -15.34
N ARG A 604 47.67 -20.91 -15.13
CA ARG A 604 48.50 -20.34 -16.20
C ARG A 604 49.90 -20.94 -16.37
N GLU A 605 50.22 -22.00 -15.63
CA GLU A 605 51.36 -22.87 -15.91
C GLU A 605 50.84 -24.30 -16.06
N GLY A 606 50.63 -24.71 -17.31
CA GLY A 606 50.16 -26.02 -17.73
C GLY A 606 50.16 -26.14 -19.23
#